data_AF-A0AA41T0Q9-F1
#
_entry.id   AF-A0AA41T0Q9-F1
#
_cell.length_a   1.000
_cell.length_b   1.000
_cell.length_c   1.000
_cell.angle_alpha   90.00
_cell.angle_beta   90.00
_cell.angle_gamma   90.00
#
_symmetry.space_group_name_H-M   'P 1'
#
loop_
_entity.id
_entity.type
_entity.pdbx_description
1 polymer ?
#
loop_
_entity_poly.entity_id
_entity_poly.type
_entity_poly.pdbx_seq_one_letter_code
_entity_poly.pdbx_strand_id
1 'polypeptide(L)'
;MYTRSKVVGSKLGASSASQDASGWRGELGPLQSQRQGVEATPKSPSRESLGPAGQGSTGAYTMIAPNESRRHQIQRIAAQELSNLEKWKEQNRAKQVYVVPTLLGGSQSESEVRQKQQLQLMQNKYQQKSNKLEEKKQLQEKLRREAFREHHQYTTAAFLSRLDTELPNKSACQTAPCDLQSWTPAGNRAYKDSLREKENQRLQKMKMKDEQQQKNKLREPKRQQQEEERTKILQAEHRRVNNAFLDRLQGKSQPGGLEQSGGYWNTNCGNSWISSVISYACLQELITELIFYLYCQQNVTLFL
;
A
#
# COMPACT_ATOMS: atom_id res chain seq x y z
N MET A 1 -45.55 -47.30 7.00
CA MET A 1 -46.95 -46.84 6.81
C MET A 1 -46.88 -45.37 6.43
N TYR A 2 -47.18 -45.08 5.17
CA TYR A 2 -47.08 -43.75 4.55
C TYR A 2 -48.16 -42.80 5.08
N THR A 3 -47.81 -41.53 5.33
CA THR A 3 -48.74 -40.42 5.20
C THR A 3 -48.09 -39.25 4.48
N ARG A 4 -48.58 -39.06 3.27
CA ARG A 4 -48.32 -38.04 2.25
C ARG A 4 -49.08 -36.76 2.62
N SER A 5 -48.44 -35.60 2.52
CA SER A 5 -49.16 -34.34 2.34
C SER A 5 -48.60 -33.60 1.12
N LYS A 6 -49.49 -33.27 0.19
CA LYS A 6 -49.25 -32.56 -1.07
C LYS A 6 -49.90 -31.18 -0.97
N VAL A 7 -49.19 -30.14 -1.42
CA VAL A 7 -49.70 -28.85 -1.89
C VAL A 7 -48.73 -28.48 -3.04
N VAL A 8 -49.02 -28.77 -4.32
CA VAL A 8 -49.79 -27.98 -5.31
C VAL A 8 -49.53 -26.47 -5.10
N GLY A 9 -48.74 -25.74 -5.88
CA GLY A 9 -48.48 -25.85 -7.32
C GLY A 9 -49.31 -24.80 -8.05
N SER A 10 -48.86 -23.54 -8.04
CA SER A 10 -49.34 -22.48 -8.93
C SER A 10 -48.19 -22.02 -9.82
N LYS A 11 -48.19 -22.55 -11.05
CA LYS A 11 -47.51 -21.96 -12.21
C LYS A 11 -48.45 -20.93 -12.85
N LEU A 12 -47.86 -20.05 -13.66
CA LEU A 12 -48.38 -19.04 -14.62
C LEU A 12 -47.87 -17.65 -14.20
N GLY A 13 -47.12 -16.90 -14.98
CA GLY A 13 -46.67 -17.05 -16.36
C GLY A 13 -45.56 -16.02 -16.63
N ALA A 14 -44.74 -16.31 -17.63
CA ALA A 14 -43.62 -15.48 -18.06
C ALA A 14 -44.07 -14.32 -18.95
N SER A 15 -43.17 -13.33 -19.07
CA SER A 15 -43.04 -12.30 -20.11
C SER A 15 -43.53 -10.89 -19.77
N SER A 16 -42.57 -10.02 -19.42
CA SER A 16 -42.28 -8.77 -20.16
C SER A 16 -41.12 -8.05 -19.44
N ALA A 17 -39.91 -8.24 -19.99
CA ALA A 17 -38.74 -7.46 -19.62
C ALA A 17 -38.72 -6.22 -20.52
N SER A 18 -38.86 -5.05 -19.89
CA SER A 18 -38.68 -3.73 -20.50
C SER A 18 -37.30 -3.18 -20.08
N GLN A 19 -36.43 -2.96 -21.07
CA GLN A 19 -35.58 -1.77 -21.29
C GLN A 19 -35.35 -0.80 -20.09
N ASP A 20 -34.16 -0.28 -19.78
CA ASP A 20 -32.95 -0.08 -20.59
C ASP A 20 -31.72 0.37 -19.75
N ALA A 21 -30.53 0.12 -20.34
CA ALA A 21 -29.30 0.93 -20.41
C ALA A 21 -28.54 1.38 -19.12
N SER A 22 -27.20 1.34 -19.03
CA SER A 22 -26.13 1.00 -19.99
C SER A 22 -24.81 0.75 -19.26
N GLY A 23 -24.13 -0.35 -19.64
CA GLY A 23 -22.71 -0.58 -19.41
C GLY A 23 -21.94 -0.29 -20.70
N TRP A 24 -20.77 0.33 -20.59
CA TRP A 24 -19.88 0.58 -21.72
C TRP A 24 -18.73 -0.43 -21.73
N ARG A 25 -18.69 -1.28 -22.76
CA ARG A 25 -17.50 -2.00 -23.22
C ARG A 25 -17.60 -2.30 -24.72
N GLY A 26 -16.61 -1.83 -25.48
CA GLY A 26 -16.04 -2.55 -26.62
C GLY A 26 -16.50 -2.16 -28.04
N GLU A 27 -15.50 -2.02 -28.92
CA GLU A 27 -15.49 -2.05 -30.40
C GLU A 27 -15.77 -0.78 -31.24
N LEU A 28 -14.67 -0.33 -31.86
CA LEU A 28 -14.44 -0.13 -33.30
C LEU A 28 -15.65 0.02 -34.25
N GLY A 29 -15.63 1.09 -35.05
CA GLY A 29 -15.99 1.02 -36.48
C GLY A 29 -16.98 2.05 -37.02
N PRO A 30 -16.98 2.33 -38.34
CA PRO A 30 -17.14 3.67 -38.94
C PRO A 30 -18.40 3.85 -39.81
N LEU A 31 -18.79 5.09 -40.15
CA LEU A 31 -19.59 5.49 -41.35
C LEU A 31 -19.94 7.00 -41.21
N GLN A 32 -20.18 7.83 -42.23
CA GLN A 32 -20.28 7.65 -43.68
C GLN A 32 -20.17 9.02 -44.34
N SER A 33 -19.30 9.07 -45.34
CA SER A 33 -19.48 9.72 -46.65
C SER A 33 -20.76 10.55 -46.89
N GLN A 34 -20.61 11.86 -47.09
CA GLN A 34 -21.56 12.67 -47.84
C GLN A 34 -21.09 12.78 -49.29
N ARG A 35 -21.70 11.97 -50.18
CA ARG A 35 -21.69 12.19 -51.63
C ARG A 35 -23.03 12.79 -52.04
N GLN A 36 -22.99 13.98 -52.64
CA GLN A 36 -23.98 14.44 -53.62
C GLN A 36 -23.32 14.37 -55.01
N GLY A 37 -23.96 13.66 -55.94
CA GLY A 37 -23.77 13.89 -57.39
C GLY A 37 -24.62 15.10 -57.83
N VAL A 38 -24.47 15.72 -58.99
CA VAL A 38 -23.90 15.35 -60.29
C VAL A 38 -23.53 16.66 -61.02
N GLU A 39 -22.68 16.56 -62.04
CA GLU A 39 -22.63 17.40 -63.27
C GLU A 39 -21.37 18.27 -63.50
N ALA A 40 -20.82 18.07 -64.71
CA ALA A 40 -19.80 18.80 -65.48
C ALA A 40 -18.29 18.58 -65.20
N THR A 41 -17.69 17.72 -66.03
CA THR A 41 -16.25 17.67 -66.42
C THR A 41 -15.79 19.01 -67.05
N PRO A 42 -14.48 19.38 -67.07
CA PRO A 42 -13.50 18.72 -67.97
C PRO A 42 -12.05 18.56 -67.43
N LYS A 43 -11.38 17.51 -67.97
CA LYS A 43 -9.93 17.35 -68.26
C LYS A 43 -8.93 16.92 -67.15
N SER A 44 -8.47 15.68 -67.30
CA SER A 44 -7.18 15.10 -66.89
C SER A 44 -5.98 15.85 -67.51
N PRO A 45 -4.76 15.78 -66.94
CA PRO A 45 -3.80 14.67 -67.19
C PRO A 45 -3.02 14.30 -65.91
N SER A 46 -2.23 13.25 -65.74
CA SER A 46 -1.84 12.07 -66.49
C SER A 46 -1.20 11.14 -65.46
N ARG A 47 -1.33 9.84 -65.69
CA ARG A 47 -0.64 8.79 -64.94
C ARG A 47 0.83 8.82 -65.35
N GLU A 48 1.73 9.20 -64.44
CA GLU A 48 3.16 8.98 -64.60
C GLU A 48 3.66 7.94 -63.59
N SER A 49 4.06 6.82 -64.18
CA SER A 49 4.74 5.69 -63.59
C SER A 49 6.21 6.03 -63.39
N LEU A 50 6.71 6.08 -62.15
CA LEU A 50 8.13 5.88 -61.82
C LEU A 50 8.27 5.35 -60.38
N GLY A 51 8.42 4.03 -60.20
CA GLY A 51 9.42 3.52 -59.25
C GLY A 51 10.80 3.58 -59.94
N PRO A 52 11.96 3.67 -59.25
CA PRO A 52 12.47 2.72 -58.23
C PRO A 52 13.23 3.48 -57.09
N ALA A 53 13.91 2.95 -56.06
CA ALA A 53 14.98 1.96 -56.05
C ALA A 53 15.46 1.66 -54.60
N GLY A 54 15.91 0.42 -54.35
CA GLY A 54 17.03 0.14 -53.44
C GLY A 54 16.78 0.03 -51.94
N GLN A 55 16.04 -0.98 -51.47
CA GLN A 55 16.22 -1.48 -50.09
C GLN A 55 17.35 -2.51 -50.05
N GLY A 56 18.59 -2.03 -49.95
CA GLY A 56 19.74 -2.87 -49.61
C GLY A 56 19.64 -3.27 -48.13
N SER A 57 19.18 -4.48 -47.84
CA SER A 57 19.19 -5.03 -46.48
C SER A 57 20.56 -5.62 -46.17
N THR A 58 21.50 -4.77 -45.72
CA THR A 58 22.79 -5.23 -45.21
C THR A 58 22.67 -5.42 -43.70
N GLY A 59 22.34 -6.65 -43.29
CA GLY A 59 22.43 -7.13 -41.90
C GLY A 59 21.38 -6.60 -40.93
N ALA A 60 20.35 -7.40 -40.65
CA ALA A 60 19.39 -7.33 -39.52
C ALA A 60 18.67 -6.00 -39.17
N TYR A 61 19.03 -4.86 -39.75
CA TYR A 61 18.43 -3.56 -39.49
C TYR A 61 18.07 -2.85 -40.80
N THR A 62 16.84 -2.36 -40.88
CA THR A 62 16.39 -1.45 -41.95
C THR A 62 16.68 -0.02 -41.55
N MET A 63 17.63 0.62 -42.24
CA MET A 63 17.85 2.06 -42.18
C MET A 63 16.67 2.77 -42.87
N ILE A 64 15.69 3.25 -42.09
CA ILE A 64 14.59 4.07 -42.61
C ILE A 64 15.08 5.51 -42.69
N ALA A 65 15.13 6.06 -43.91
CA ALA A 65 15.48 7.46 -44.13
C ALA A 65 14.46 8.40 -43.44
N PRO A 66 14.90 9.49 -42.79
CA PRO A 66 13.98 10.41 -42.13
C PRO A 66 12.97 10.99 -43.12
N ASN A 67 11.68 10.86 -42.80
CA ASN A 67 10.62 11.49 -43.59
C ASN A 67 10.58 12.98 -43.26
N GLU A 68 11.11 13.80 -44.16
CA GLU A 68 11.22 15.25 -43.97
C GLU A 68 9.86 15.95 -43.86
N SER A 69 8.83 15.46 -44.55
CA SER A 69 7.46 15.99 -44.42
C SER A 69 6.89 15.75 -43.01
N ARG A 70 7.05 14.52 -42.50
CA ARG A 70 6.64 14.17 -41.13
C ARG A 70 7.44 14.96 -40.10
N ARG A 71 8.74 15.17 -40.33
CA ARG A 71 9.59 15.99 -39.45
C ARG A 71 9.11 17.43 -39.39
N HIS A 72 8.90 18.08 -40.54
CA HIS A 72 8.40 19.45 -40.59
C HIS A 72 7.00 19.57 -39.98
N GLN A 73 6.14 18.56 -40.13
CA GLN A 73 4.85 18.52 -39.45
C GLN A 73 5.01 18.48 -37.92
N ILE A 74 5.87 17.60 -37.40
CA ILE A 74 6.14 17.48 -35.97
C ILE A 74 6.72 18.81 -35.43
N GLN A 75 7.65 19.43 -36.15
CA GLN A 75 8.24 20.70 -35.75
C GLN A 75 7.21 21.84 -35.72
N ARG A 76 6.32 21.93 -36.71
CA ARG A 76 5.24 22.93 -36.71
C ARG A 76 4.28 22.74 -35.55
N ILE A 77 3.91 21.50 -35.25
CA ILE A 77 3.05 21.19 -34.09
C ILE A 77 3.77 21.58 -32.80
N ALA A 78 5.04 21.20 -32.63
CA ALA A 78 5.82 21.55 -31.44
C ALA A 78 5.94 23.08 -31.26
N ALA A 79 6.19 23.83 -32.34
CA ALA A 79 6.25 25.28 -32.30
C ALA A 79 4.88 25.91 -31.94
N GLN A 80 3.80 25.36 -32.50
CA GLN A 80 2.45 25.79 -32.18
C GLN A 80 2.09 25.51 -30.71
N GLU A 81 2.43 24.33 -30.20
CA GLU A 81 2.20 23.96 -28.81
C GLU A 81 2.99 24.84 -27.84
N LEU A 82 4.24 25.18 -28.17
CA LEU A 82 5.04 26.14 -27.40
C LEU A 82 4.37 27.51 -27.34
N SER A 83 3.90 28.04 -28.48
CA SER A 83 3.17 29.32 -28.51
C SER A 83 1.85 29.25 -27.74
N ASN A 84 1.11 28.15 -27.86
CA ASN A 84 -0.14 27.93 -27.12
C ASN A 84 0.11 27.87 -25.62
N LEU A 85 1.19 27.21 -25.18
CA LEU A 85 1.60 27.12 -23.78
C LEU A 85 2.00 28.49 -23.22
N GLU A 86 2.71 29.30 -24.00
CA GLU A 86 3.05 30.67 -23.61
C GLU A 86 1.80 31.55 -23.47
N LYS A 87 0.89 31.51 -24.44
CA LYS A 87 -0.41 32.20 -24.34
C LYS A 87 -1.22 31.72 -23.15
N TRP A 88 -1.27 30.41 -22.90
CA TRP A 88 -1.96 29.85 -21.75
C TRP A 88 -1.30 30.30 -20.44
N LYS A 89 0.03 30.32 -20.35
CA LYS A 89 0.76 30.84 -19.19
C LYS A 89 0.47 32.30 -18.94
N GLU A 90 0.38 33.12 -19.99
CA GLU A 90 0.10 34.55 -19.87
C GLU A 90 -1.37 34.80 -19.50
N GLN A 91 -2.30 34.02 -20.06
CA GLN A 91 -3.72 34.05 -19.68
C GLN A 91 -3.97 33.56 -18.25
N ASN A 92 -3.24 32.53 -17.82
CA ASN A 92 -3.31 31.99 -16.46
C ASN A 92 -2.26 32.62 -15.54
N ARG A 93 -1.61 33.70 -16.00
CA ARG A 93 -0.66 34.43 -15.19
C ARG A 93 -1.44 35.09 -14.08
N ALA A 94 -1.25 34.59 -12.86
CA ALA A 94 -1.81 35.23 -11.69
C ALA A 94 -1.33 36.69 -11.68
N LYS A 95 -2.29 37.64 -11.68
CA LYS A 95 -1.95 39.05 -11.50
C LYS A 95 -1.21 39.17 -10.17
N GLN A 96 -0.09 39.88 -10.17
CA GLN A 96 0.71 40.08 -8.97
C GLN A 96 -0.13 40.89 -7.97
N VAL A 97 -0.78 40.17 -7.05
CA VAL A 97 -1.46 40.79 -5.93
C VAL A 97 -0.37 41.20 -4.96
N TYR A 98 -0.17 42.52 -4.81
CA TYR A 98 0.68 43.04 -3.76
C TYR A 98 -0.06 42.86 -2.43
N VAL A 99 0.12 41.69 -1.83
CA VAL A 99 -0.33 41.44 -0.47
C VAL A 99 0.79 41.94 0.45
N VAL A 100 0.48 42.85 1.36
CA VAL A 100 1.42 43.26 2.41
C VAL A 100 1.85 42.00 3.16
N PRO A 101 3.17 41.67 3.22
CA PRO A 101 3.64 40.47 3.88
C PRO A 101 3.12 40.42 5.30
N THR A 102 2.16 39.53 5.55
CA THR A 102 1.63 39.32 6.89
C THR A 102 2.68 38.50 7.64
N LEU A 103 3.26 39.10 8.68
CA LEU A 103 4.29 38.50 9.51
C LEU A 103 3.60 37.66 10.59
N LEU A 104 3.84 36.36 10.58
CA LEU A 104 3.45 35.48 11.68
C LEU A 104 4.52 35.59 12.77
N GLY A 105 4.37 36.59 13.66
CA GLY A 105 5.10 36.72 14.92
C GLY A 105 6.56 36.25 14.86
N GLY A 106 7.39 36.92 14.05
CA GLY A 106 8.79 36.54 13.79
C GLY A 106 9.33 37.14 12.49
N SER A 107 10.55 36.74 12.09
CA SER A 107 11.23 37.22 10.89
C SER A 107 10.81 36.52 9.59
N GLN A 108 9.89 35.55 9.65
CA GLN A 108 9.41 34.83 8.46
C GLN A 108 8.03 35.32 8.01
N SER A 109 7.88 35.38 6.70
CA SER A 109 6.61 35.71 6.06
C SER A 109 5.64 34.53 6.07
N GLU A 110 4.34 34.78 6.20
CA GLU A 110 3.30 33.74 6.16
C GLU A 110 3.35 32.90 4.88
N SER A 111 3.68 33.52 3.74
CA SER A 111 3.85 32.84 2.45
C SER A 111 5.01 31.84 2.47
N GLU A 112 6.13 32.20 3.09
CA GLU A 112 7.29 31.33 3.23
C GLU A 112 6.98 30.14 4.13
N VAL A 113 6.30 30.36 5.25
CA VAL A 113 5.87 29.28 6.16
C VAL A 113 4.95 28.29 5.44
N ARG A 114 3.96 28.78 4.69
CA ARG A 114 3.08 27.93 3.86
C ARG A 114 3.85 27.16 2.81
N GLN A 115 4.76 27.81 2.09
CA GLN A 115 5.56 27.17 1.05
C GLN A 115 6.44 26.06 1.64
N LYS A 116 7.10 26.33 2.77
CA LYS A 116 7.91 25.32 3.50
C LYS A 116 7.04 24.14 3.93
N GLN A 117 5.86 24.39 4.48
CA GLN A 117 4.94 23.33 4.88
C GLN A 117 4.49 22.47 3.68
N GLN A 118 4.17 23.09 2.54
CA GLN A 118 3.82 22.38 1.31
C GLN A 118 4.98 21.54 0.77
N LEU A 119 6.18 22.10 0.75
CA LEU A 119 7.39 21.42 0.31
C LEU A 119 7.71 20.22 1.22
N GLN A 120 7.63 20.42 2.52
CA GLN A 120 7.85 19.36 3.52
C GLN A 120 6.85 18.22 3.34
N LEU A 121 5.57 18.52 3.12
CA LEU A 121 4.56 17.50 2.86
C LEU A 121 4.87 16.70 1.60
N MET A 122 5.28 17.38 0.53
CA MET A 122 5.65 16.73 -0.73
C MET A 122 6.89 15.84 -0.57
N GLN A 123 7.92 16.30 0.13
CA GLN A 123 9.13 15.52 0.43
C GLN A 123 8.80 14.27 1.24
N ASN A 124 8.02 14.41 2.32
CA ASN A 124 7.58 13.27 3.14
C ASN A 124 6.79 12.24 2.32
N LYS A 125 5.87 12.70 1.46
CA LYS A 125 5.13 11.81 0.56
C LYS A 125 6.05 11.05 -0.39
N TYR A 126 7.09 11.71 -0.92
CA TYR A 126 8.05 11.07 -1.82
C TYR A 126 8.89 10.02 -1.08
N GLN A 127 9.45 10.37 0.09
CA GLN A 127 10.22 9.46 0.93
C GLN A 127 9.39 8.24 1.34
N GLN A 128 8.14 8.44 1.78
CA GLN A 128 7.25 7.34 2.15
C GLN A 128 6.99 6.39 0.98
N LYS A 129 6.80 6.92 -0.23
CA LYS A 129 6.63 6.09 -1.44
C LYS A 129 7.88 5.29 -1.78
N SER A 130 9.06 5.92 -1.67
CA SER A 130 10.34 5.26 -1.91
C SER A 130 10.58 4.11 -0.92
N ASN A 131 10.39 4.37 0.39
CA ASN A 131 10.58 3.36 1.43
C ASN A 131 9.64 2.16 1.25
N LYS A 132 8.36 2.41 0.95
CA LYS A 132 7.37 1.34 0.68
C LYS A 132 7.76 0.46 -0.51
N LEU A 133 8.38 1.04 -1.53
CA LEU A 133 8.83 0.27 -2.70
C LEU A 133 10.02 -0.61 -2.35
N GLU A 134 10.97 -0.05 -1.58
CA GLU A 134 12.16 -0.78 -1.14
C GLU A 134 11.80 -1.94 -0.20
N GLU A 135 10.91 -1.73 0.77
CA GLU A 135 10.41 -2.80 1.66
C GLU A 135 9.78 -3.95 0.87
N LYS A 136 8.97 -3.66 -0.16
CA LYS A 136 8.38 -4.69 -1.02
C LYS A 136 9.44 -5.49 -1.78
N LYS A 137 10.47 -4.81 -2.29
CA LYS A 137 11.59 -5.45 -3.00
C LYS A 137 12.40 -6.34 -2.06
N GLN A 138 12.66 -5.88 -0.84
CA GLN A 138 13.35 -6.66 0.18
C GLN A 138 12.55 -7.89 0.60
N LEU A 139 11.23 -7.75 0.80
CA LEU A 139 10.35 -8.87 1.10
C LEU A 139 10.36 -9.91 -0.03
N GLN A 140 10.27 -9.46 -1.28
CA GLN A 140 10.32 -10.34 -2.44
C GLN A 140 11.65 -11.10 -2.53
N GLU A 141 12.79 -10.43 -2.35
CA GLU A 141 14.10 -11.08 -2.37
C GLU A 141 14.25 -12.05 -1.19
N LYS A 142 13.71 -11.73 -0.01
CA LYS A 142 13.69 -12.64 1.14
C LYS A 142 12.90 -13.90 0.83
N LEU A 143 11.70 -13.78 0.25
CA LEU A 143 10.90 -14.91 -0.20
C LEU A 143 11.62 -15.74 -1.25
N ARG A 144 12.29 -15.10 -2.22
CA ARG A 144 13.10 -15.79 -3.23
C ARG A 144 14.24 -16.60 -2.59
N ARG A 145 14.93 -16.00 -1.61
CA ARG A 145 15.99 -16.67 -0.85
C ARG A 145 15.45 -17.81 0.01
N GLU A 146 14.28 -17.65 0.62
CA GLU A 146 13.60 -18.70 1.40
C GLU A 146 13.23 -19.88 0.51
N ALA A 147 12.55 -19.64 -0.61
CA ALA A 147 12.20 -20.68 -1.57
C ALA A 147 13.45 -21.41 -2.10
N PHE A 148 14.54 -20.69 -2.37
CA PHE A 148 15.80 -21.32 -2.77
C PHE A 148 16.40 -22.20 -1.66
N ARG A 149 16.38 -21.74 -0.40
CA ARG A 149 16.84 -22.53 0.75
C ARG A 149 16.00 -23.78 0.95
N GLU A 150 14.67 -23.65 0.88
CA GLU A 150 13.74 -24.77 1.01
C GLU A 150 13.92 -25.78 -0.11
N HIS A 151 14.02 -25.32 -1.37
CA HIS A 151 14.30 -26.18 -2.51
C HIS A 151 15.63 -26.93 -2.34
N HIS A 152 16.68 -26.25 -1.89
CA HIS A 152 17.98 -26.89 -1.64
C HIS A 152 17.86 -27.97 -0.56
N GLN A 153 17.21 -27.65 0.57
CA GLN A 153 16.97 -28.62 1.65
C GLN A 153 16.17 -29.83 1.18
N TYR A 154 15.09 -29.60 0.43
CA TYR A 154 14.27 -30.66 -0.16
C TYR A 154 15.10 -31.54 -1.11
N THR A 155 15.93 -30.93 -1.97
CA THR A 155 16.77 -31.66 -2.93
C THR A 155 17.79 -32.55 -2.19
N THR A 156 18.45 -32.01 -1.16
CA THR A 156 19.39 -32.78 -0.34
C THR A 156 18.69 -33.91 0.41
N ALA A 157 17.54 -33.63 1.03
CA ALA A 157 16.76 -34.65 1.74
C ALA A 157 16.28 -35.77 0.80
N ALA A 158 15.77 -35.42 -0.38
CA ALA A 158 15.34 -36.37 -1.40
C ALA A 158 16.50 -37.27 -1.88
N PHE A 159 17.71 -36.71 -2.01
CA PHE A 159 18.90 -37.50 -2.33
C PHE A 159 19.27 -38.48 -1.21
N LEU A 160 19.26 -38.05 0.05
CA LEU A 160 19.54 -38.92 1.20
C LEU A 160 18.50 -40.05 1.33
N SER A 161 17.21 -39.73 1.18
CA SER A 161 16.15 -40.75 1.20
C SER A 161 16.32 -41.83 0.13
N ARG A 162 16.82 -41.46 -1.06
CA ARG A 162 17.13 -42.43 -2.12
C ARG A 162 18.26 -43.37 -1.74
N LEU A 163 19.29 -42.87 -1.06
CA LEU A 163 20.41 -43.70 -0.57
C LEU A 163 19.97 -44.68 0.52
N ASP A 164 19.06 -44.27 1.40
CA ASP A 164 18.52 -45.14 2.44
C ASP A 164 17.65 -46.27 1.87
N THR A 165 16.93 -46.03 0.76
CA THR A 165 16.14 -47.06 0.06
C THR A 165 16.96 -48.00 -0.82
N GLU A 166 18.09 -47.52 -1.37
CA GLU A 166 19.00 -48.29 -2.21
C GLU A 166 20.05 -49.07 -1.39
N LEU A 167 20.08 -48.90 -0.06
CA LEU A 167 20.92 -49.70 0.82
C LEU A 167 20.33 -51.12 0.89
N PRO A 168 21.01 -52.17 0.38
CA PRO A 168 20.55 -53.52 0.58
C PRO A 168 20.58 -53.80 2.08
N ASN A 169 19.53 -54.43 2.59
CA ASN A 169 19.36 -54.86 3.98
C ASN A 169 20.67 -55.50 4.51
N LYS A 170 21.51 -54.70 5.17
CA LYS A 170 22.78 -55.12 5.79
C LYS A 170 22.48 -55.86 7.08
N SER A 171 21.84 -57.01 6.98
CA SER A 171 21.82 -58.03 8.04
C SER A 171 22.86 -59.13 7.81
N ALA A 172 23.74 -58.98 6.81
CA ALA A 172 24.68 -60.02 6.38
C ALA A 172 26.18 -59.59 6.34
N CYS A 173 26.60 -58.66 7.19
CA CYS A 173 28.03 -58.51 7.50
C CYS A 173 28.26 -58.99 8.94
N GLN A 174 28.54 -60.30 9.09
CA GLN A 174 29.13 -60.83 10.31
C GLN A 174 30.55 -60.28 10.40
N THR A 175 30.75 -59.30 11.28
CA THR A 175 32.09 -58.89 11.72
C THR A 175 32.50 -59.85 12.84
N ALA A 176 33.64 -60.52 12.66
CA ALA A 176 34.30 -61.30 13.70
C ALA A 176 34.46 -60.47 14.99
N PRO A 177 34.52 -61.10 16.18
CA PRO A 177 34.64 -60.36 17.43
C PRO A 177 36.04 -59.77 17.53
N CYS A 178 36.19 -58.51 17.12
CA CYS A 178 37.26 -57.66 17.62
C CYS A 178 36.90 -57.34 19.08
N ASP A 179 37.84 -57.59 19.99
CA ASP A 179 37.73 -57.26 21.42
C ASP A 179 37.46 -55.76 21.63
N LEU A 180 36.18 -55.39 21.58
CA LEU A 180 35.67 -54.08 21.94
C LEU A 180 35.41 -54.07 23.45
N GLN A 181 36.48 -54.08 24.24
CA GLN A 181 36.41 -53.68 25.64
C GLN A 181 36.18 -52.16 25.72
N SER A 182 34.96 -51.69 25.51
CA SER A 182 34.43 -50.43 26.08
C SER A 182 32.99 -50.17 25.63
N TRP A 183 32.06 -51.08 25.94
CA TRP A 183 30.66 -50.67 26.06
C TRP A 183 29.92 -51.54 27.06
N THR A 184 30.30 -51.46 28.33
CA THR A 184 29.37 -51.88 29.37
C THR A 184 28.16 -50.93 29.31
N PRO A 185 26.91 -51.44 29.30
CA PRO A 185 25.70 -50.59 29.30
C PRO A 185 25.62 -49.63 30.50
N ALA A 186 26.46 -49.86 31.53
CA ALA A 186 26.56 -49.03 32.71
C ALA A 186 27.35 -47.73 32.52
N GLY A 187 28.40 -47.71 31.67
CA GLY A 187 29.29 -46.54 31.51
C GLY A 187 28.72 -45.41 30.64
N ASN A 188 27.84 -45.75 29.68
CA ASN A 188 27.28 -44.79 28.72
C ASN A 188 25.89 -44.26 29.11
N ARG A 189 25.43 -44.52 30.34
CA ARG A 189 24.14 -43.99 30.84
C ARG A 189 24.16 -42.48 30.92
N ALA A 190 25.20 -41.90 31.54
CA ALA A 190 25.34 -40.45 31.69
C ALA A 190 25.35 -39.71 30.34
N TYR A 191 26.03 -40.27 29.32
CA TYR A 191 26.01 -39.71 27.97
C TYR A 191 24.62 -39.80 27.32
N LYS A 192 23.91 -40.92 27.46
CA LYS A 192 22.55 -41.08 26.95
C LYS A 192 21.54 -40.20 27.69
N ASP A 193 21.72 -40.00 28.99
CA ASP A 193 20.90 -39.10 29.81
C ASP A 193 21.13 -37.64 29.42
N SER A 194 22.39 -37.23 29.24
CA SER A 194 22.74 -35.89 28.74
C SER A 194 22.17 -35.63 27.34
N LEU A 195 22.19 -36.63 26.46
CA LEU A 195 21.61 -36.51 25.12
C LEU A 195 20.09 -36.34 25.16
N ARG A 196 19.39 -37.13 25.99
CA ARG A 196 17.94 -37.00 26.24
C ARG A 196 17.59 -35.66 26.86
N GLU A 197 18.38 -35.16 27.80
CA GLU A 197 18.13 -33.86 28.42
C GLU A 197 18.30 -32.71 27.41
N LYS A 198 19.33 -32.77 26.57
CA LYS A 198 19.54 -31.80 25.49
C LYS A 198 18.40 -31.83 24.47
N GLU A 199 17.83 -33.01 24.20
CA GLU A 199 16.64 -33.18 23.36
C GLU A 199 15.38 -32.62 24.03
N ASN A 200 15.19 -32.88 25.33
CA ASN A 200 14.08 -32.31 26.11
C ASN A 200 14.16 -30.79 26.19
N GLN A 201 15.35 -30.21 26.37
CA GLN A 201 15.56 -28.77 26.32
C GLN A 201 15.24 -28.19 24.93
N ARG A 202 15.55 -28.92 23.85
CA ARG A 202 15.15 -28.52 22.48
C ARG A 202 13.63 -28.56 22.32
N LEU A 203 12.97 -29.61 22.80
CA LEU A 203 11.50 -29.72 22.76
C LEU A 203 10.83 -28.61 23.58
N GLN A 204 11.38 -28.27 24.74
CA GLN A 204 10.87 -27.16 25.57
C GLN A 204 11.03 -25.81 24.87
N LYS A 205 12.18 -25.56 24.24
CA LYS A 205 12.43 -24.35 23.44
C LYS A 205 11.50 -24.27 22.23
N MET A 206 11.25 -25.39 21.56
CA MET A 206 10.30 -25.48 20.45
C MET A 206 8.89 -25.16 20.93
N LYS A 207 8.41 -25.82 22.00
CA LYS A 207 7.08 -25.55 22.59
C LYS A 207 6.89 -24.09 23.01
N MET A 208 7.88 -23.50 23.68
CA MET A 208 7.81 -22.08 24.08
C MET A 208 7.73 -21.15 22.86
N LYS A 209 8.48 -21.47 21.80
CA LYS A 209 8.48 -20.70 20.55
C LYS A 209 7.15 -20.84 19.81
N ASP A 210 6.59 -22.04 19.75
CA ASP A 210 5.29 -22.32 19.11
C ASP A 210 4.15 -21.63 19.86
N GLU A 211 4.17 -21.64 21.20
CA GLU A 211 3.20 -20.92 22.02
C GLU A 211 3.31 -19.40 21.80
N GLN A 212 4.54 -18.88 21.70
CA GLN A 212 4.76 -17.47 21.39
C GLN A 212 4.29 -17.12 19.98
N GLN A 213 4.50 -18.00 19.00
CA GLN A 213 3.97 -17.85 17.65
C GLN A 213 2.44 -17.89 17.65
N GLN A 214 1.82 -18.75 18.47
CA GLN A 214 0.36 -18.84 18.60
C GLN A 214 -0.21 -17.57 19.24
N LYS A 215 0.43 -17.03 20.30
CA LYS A 215 0.06 -15.75 20.92
C LYS A 215 0.21 -14.59 19.94
N ASN A 216 1.29 -14.56 19.17
CA ASN A 216 1.51 -13.56 18.13
C ASN A 216 0.43 -13.67 17.03
N LYS A 217 0.18 -14.88 16.51
CA LYS A 217 -0.85 -15.15 15.51
C LYS A 217 -2.26 -14.77 15.95
N LEU A 218 -2.57 -14.87 17.26
CA LEU A 218 -3.84 -14.42 17.83
C LEU A 218 -3.90 -12.90 18.07
N ARG A 219 -2.77 -12.28 18.45
CA ARG A 219 -2.70 -10.86 18.83
C ARG A 219 -2.60 -9.93 17.62
N GLU A 220 -1.83 -10.30 16.60
CA GLU A 220 -1.64 -9.49 15.39
C GLU A 220 -2.94 -9.14 14.66
N PRO A 221 -3.91 -10.06 14.42
CA PRO A 221 -5.16 -9.69 13.75
C PRO A 221 -5.98 -8.69 14.55
N LYS A 222 -5.96 -8.75 15.90
CA LYS A 222 -6.63 -7.73 16.73
C LYS A 222 -5.98 -6.35 16.59
N ARG A 223 -4.64 -6.30 16.50
CA ARG A 223 -3.92 -5.04 16.28
C ARG A 223 -4.18 -4.50 14.88
N GLN A 224 -4.18 -5.37 13.87
CA GLN A 224 -4.47 -5.00 12.48
C GLN A 224 -5.90 -4.49 12.30
N GLN A 225 -6.89 -5.15 12.90
CA GLN A 225 -8.27 -4.65 12.91
C GLN A 225 -8.38 -3.26 13.53
N GLN A 226 -7.72 -3.05 14.67
CA GLN A 226 -7.72 -1.75 15.33
C GLN A 226 -7.04 -0.65 14.49
N GLU A 227 -5.94 -0.96 13.82
CA GLU A 227 -5.25 -0.02 12.92
C GLU A 227 -6.05 0.26 11.64
N GLU A 228 -6.71 -0.76 11.10
CA GLU A 228 -7.64 -0.63 9.98
C GLU A 228 -8.85 0.25 10.34
N GLU A 229 -9.44 0.05 11.52
CA GLU A 229 -10.50 0.91 12.03
C GLU A 229 -10.04 2.36 12.21
N ARG A 230 -8.86 2.57 12.80
CA ARG A 230 -8.27 3.91 12.94
C ARG A 230 -8.08 4.60 11.59
N THR A 231 -7.54 3.88 10.61
CA THR A 231 -7.34 4.43 9.26
C THR A 231 -8.65 4.67 8.53
N LYS A 232 -9.65 3.80 8.69
CA LYS A 232 -11.02 4.01 8.17
C LYS A 232 -11.69 5.24 8.78
N ILE A 233 -11.55 5.45 10.08
CA ILE A 233 -12.09 6.64 10.77
C ILE A 233 -11.41 7.90 10.24
N LEU A 234 -10.08 7.93 10.19
CA LEU A 234 -9.32 9.07 9.64
C LEU A 234 -9.69 9.33 8.17
N GLN A 235 -9.88 8.28 7.38
CA GLN A 235 -10.30 8.40 5.98
C GLN A 235 -11.73 8.93 5.85
N ALA A 236 -12.66 8.45 6.68
CA ALA A 236 -14.04 8.90 6.71
C ALA A 236 -14.13 10.37 7.18
N GLU A 237 -13.35 10.76 8.17
CA GLU A 237 -13.22 12.15 8.62
C GLU A 237 -12.69 13.03 7.50
N HIS A 238 -11.61 12.61 6.84
CA HIS A 238 -11.05 13.35 5.70
C HIS A 238 -12.08 13.53 4.57
N ARG A 239 -12.87 12.49 4.27
CA ARG A 239 -13.98 12.58 3.31
C ARG A 239 -15.06 13.54 3.78
N ARG A 240 -15.47 13.49 5.06
CA ARG A 240 -16.47 14.41 5.63
C ARG A 240 -16.04 15.86 5.57
N VAL A 241 -14.80 16.15 5.96
CA VAL A 241 -14.23 17.50 5.94
C VAL A 241 -14.11 18.01 4.50
N ASN A 242 -13.69 17.15 3.57
CA ASN A 242 -13.60 17.49 2.15
C ASN A 242 -14.99 17.79 1.56
N ASN A 243 -15.98 16.92 1.80
CA ASN A 243 -17.35 17.15 1.36
C ASN A 243 -17.94 18.44 1.96
N ALA A 244 -17.75 18.67 3.26
CA ALA A 244 -18.20 19.89 3.93
C ALA A 244 -17.53 21.16 3.38
N PHE A 245 -16.25 21.07 2.99
CA PHE A 245 -15.55 22.16 2.33
C PHE A 245 -16.13 22.44 0.93
N LEU A 246 -16.44 21.40 0.15
CA LEU A 246 -17.08 21.55 -1.16
C LEU A 246 -18.50 22.11 -1.07
N ASP A 247 -19.28 21.71 -0.06
CA ASP A 247 -20.63 22.21 0.17
C ASP A 247 -20.65 23.73 0.48
N ARG A 248 -19.65 24.20 1.23
CA ARG A 248 -19.43 25.64 1.49
C ARG A 248 -19.06 26.40 0.22
N LEU A 249 -18.23 25.81 -0.64
CA LEU A 249 -17.86 26.43 -1.92
C LEU A 249 -19.02 26.49 -2.91
N GLN A 250 -19.92 25.50 -2.89
CA GLN A 250 -21.09 25.48 -3.77
C GLN A 250 -22.27 26.32 -3.23
N GLY A 251 -22.14 26.97 -2.06
CA GLY A 251 -23.18 27.81 -1.48
C GLY A 251 -24.46 27.05 -1.08
N LYS A 252 -24.38 25.72 -0.92
CA LYS A 252 -25.54 24.85 -0.67
C LYS A 252 -25.87 24.64 0.80
N SER A 253 -25.03 25.13 1.73
CA SER A 253 -25.44 25.24 3.13
C SER A 253 -26.51 26.32 3.26
N GLN A 254 -27.72 25.94 3.64
CA GLN A 254 -28.83 26.83 4.00
C GLN A 254 -28.35 28.10 4.74
N PRO A 255 -28.53 29.30 4.17
CA PRO A 255 -28.45 30.55 4.91
C PRO A 255 -29.77 30.76 5.64
N GLY A 256 -29.87 30.20 6.84
CA GLY A 256 -30.97 30.48 7.75
C GLY A 256 -30.80 31.84 8.43
N GLY A 257 -31.29 32.89 7.77
CA GLY A 257 -31.95 34.06 8.38
C GLY A 257 -31.16 35.00 9.31
N LEU A 258 -30.87 36.19 8.76
CA LEU A 258 -30.90 37.54 9.37
C LEU A 258 -30.43 37.74 10.83
N GLU A 259 -29.52 38.70 11.01
CA GLU A 259 -29.05 39.28 12.28
C GLU A 259 -28.25 38.34 13.20
N GLN A 260 -26.94 38.24 12.94
CA GLN A 260 -25.94 38.23 14.02
C GLN A 260 -24.55 38.60 13.48
N SER A 261 -24.34 39.91 13.43
CA SER A 261 -23.05 40.54 13.65
C SER A 261 -22.42 40.05 14.97
N GLY A 262 -21.10 39.90 14.99
CA GLY A 262 -20.33 39.82 16.23
C GLY A 262 -19.92 38.41 16.63
N GLY A 263 -18.61 38.19 16.71
CA GLY A 263 -18.02 36.89 16.98
C GLY A 263 -18.35 36.34 18.37
N TYR A 264 -18.39 35.01 18.43
CA TYR A 264 -17.92 34.24 19.57
C TYR A 264 -17.66 32.83 19.05
N TRP A 265 -16.40 32.39 19.07
CA TRP A 265 -16.07 30.99 18.79
C TRP A 265 -16.69 30.17 19.91
N ASN A 266 -17.86 29.59 19.62
CA ASN A 266 -18.53 28.63 20.48
C ASN A 266 -17.73 27.33 20.47
N THR A 267 -16.67 27.27 21.29
CA THR A 267 -16.12 26.03 21.78
C THR A 267 -17.10 25.46 22.79
N ASN A 268 -18.11 24.72 22.30
CA ASN A 268 -18.85 23.82 23.16
C ASN A 268 -17.96 22.59 23.40
N CYS A 269 -17.05 22.76 24.36
CA CYS A 269 -16.24 21.72 24.96
C CYS A 269 -17.16 20.79 25.76
N GLY A 270 -17.88 19.90 25.09
CA GLY A 270 -18.41 18.72 25.74
C GLY A 270 -17.23 17.84 26.16
N ASN A 271 -16.64 18.11 27.33
CA ASN A 271 -15.80 17.22 28.16
C ASN A 271 -15.27 17.94 29.43
N SER A 272 -16.16 18.59 30.20
CA SER A 272 -15.81 19.21 31.50
C SER A 272 -15.34 18.19 32.56
N TRP A 273 -15.65 16.91 32.39
CA TRP A 273 -15.38 15.88 33.41
C TRP A 273 -14.01 15.22 33.21
N ILE A 274 -13.54 15.08 31.96
CA ILE A 274 -12.25 14.42 31.66
C ILE A 274 -11.08 15.33 32.02
N SER A 275 -11.23 16.65 31.82
CA SER A 275 -10.16 17.60 32.16
C SER A 275 -9.95 17.72 33.67
N SER A 276 -11.03 17.61 34.47
CA SER A 276 -10.93 17.59 35.93
C SER A 276 -10.23 16.31 36.42
N VAL A 277 -10.60 15.13 35.90
CA VAL A 277 -10.01 13.85 36.35
C VAL A 277 -8.51 13.76 36.03
N ILE A 278 -8.08 14.26 34.87
CA ILE A 278 -6.66 14.27 34.50
C ILE A 278 -5.87 15.26 35.36
N SER A 279 -6.46 16.40 35.72
CA SER A 279 -5.81 17.38 36.60
C SER A 279 -5.67 16.86 38.04
N TYR A 280 -6.68 16.19 38.58
CA TYR A 280 -6.60 15.57 39.92
C TYR A 280 -5.62 14.40 39.97
N ALA A 281 -5.55 13.55 38.93
CA ALA A 281 -4.58 12.46 38.89
C ALA A 281 -3.12 12.97 38.84
N CYS A 282 -2.87 14.04 38.07
CA CYS A 282 -1.55 14.66 37.95
C CYS A 282 -1.12 15.39 39.24
N LEU A 283 -2.07 16.03 39.93
CA LEU A 283 -1.83 16.61 41.26
C LEU A 283 -1.55 15.53 42.32
N GLN A 284 -2.21 14.37 42.24
CA GLN A 284 -2.02 13.29 43.20
C GLN A 284 -0.61 12.66 43.09
N GLU A 285 -0.09 12.47 41.88
CA GLU A 285 1.29 11.98 41.66
C GLU A 285 2.35 12.97 42.16
N LEU A 286 2.16 14.28 41.94
CA LEU A 286 3.06 15.31 42.44
C LEU A 286 3.07 15.39 43.97
N ILE A 287 1.92 15.21 44.62
CA ILE A 287 1.82 15.20 46.08
C ILE A 287 2.51 13.96 46.67
N THR A 288 2.38 12.79 46.06
CA THR A 288 3.07 11.58 46.55
C THR A 288 4.59 11.68 46.44
N GLU A 289 5.11 12.27 45.36
CA GLU A 289 6.55 12.52 45.21
C GLU A 289 7.07 13.55 46.22
N LEU A 290 6.32 14.62 46.50
CA LEU A 290 6.69 15.61 47.52
C LEU A 290 6.65 15.04 48.93
N ILE A 291 5.66 14.21 49.26
CA ILE A 291 5.58 13.52 50.56
C ILE A 291 6.76 12.54 50.71
N PHE A 292 7.09 11.78 49.67
CA PHE A 292 8.23 10.87 49.70
C PHE A 292 9.55 11.62 49.89
N TYR A 293 9.73 12.76 49.22
CA TYR A 293 10.92 13.60 49.37
C TYR A 293 11.05 14.21 50.77
N LEU A 294 9.93 14.69 51.35
CA LEU A 294 9.89 15.18 52.73
C LEU A 294 10.16 14.06 53.75
N TYR A 295 9.61 12.86 53.53
CA TYR A 295 9.84 11.72 54.40
C TYR A 295 11.30 11.24 54.34
N CYS A 296 11.94 11.29 53.17
CA CYS A 296 13.37 11.02 53.04
C CYS A 296 14.22 12.09 53.73
N GLN A 297 13.90 13.39 53.60
CA GLN A 297 14.63 14.47 54.26
C GLN A 297 14.54 14.39 55.79
N GLN A 298 13.37 14.07 56.35
CA GLN A 298 13.17 13.95 57.80
C GLN A 298 13.86 12.71 58.40
N ASN A 299 14.03 11.61 57.64
CA ASN A 299 14.71 10.40 58.13
C ASN A 299 16.24 10.49 58.05
N VAL A 300 16.80 11.33 57.17
CA VAL A 300 18.25 11.57 57.13
C VAL A 300 18.72 12.40 58.35
N THR A 301 17.85 13.21 58.94
CA THR A 301 18.15 14.00 60.15
C THR A 301 18.01 13.23 61.47
N LEU A 302 17.44 12.02 61.46
CA LEU A 302 17.33 11.15 62.63
C LEU A 302 18.43 10.07 62.73
N PHE A 303 19.35 10.04 61.76
CA PHE A 303 20.45 9.08 61.69
C PHE A 303 21.84 9.76 61.67
N LEU A 304 21.94 10.94 62.30
CA LEU A 304 23.19 11.63 62.63
C LEU A 304 23.19 12.01 64.11
#